data_AF-Q46VK4-F1
#
_entry.id   AF-Q46VK4-F1
#
_cell.length_a   1.000
_cell.length_b   1.000
_cell.length_c   1.000
_cell.angle_alpha   90.00
_cell.angle_beta   90.00
_cell.angle_gamma   90.00
#
_symmetry.space_group_name_H-M   'P 1'
#
loop_
_entity.id
_entity.type
_entity.pdbx_description
1 polymer ?
#
loop_
_entity_poly.entity_id
_entity_poly.type
_entity_poly.pdbx_seq_one_letter_code
_entity_poly.pdbx_strand_id
1 'polypeptide(L)'
;MFRFEYGPSNVYVQLGFEDAEEIPLKAGIVKDITDRIRCAGLTLSDAAAMLGTSQSDLLLALCGKLQSFRAAELLAWLDRLSFPLQLKNR
;
A
#
# COMPACT_ATOMS: atom_id res chain seq x y z
N MET A 1 -18.24 -2.92 27.50
CA MET A 1 -18.30 -4.09 26.59
C MET A 1 -18.48 -3.55 25.18
N PHE A 2 -17.51 -3.73 24.29
CA PHE A 2 -17.62 -3.24 22.90
C PHE A 2 -18.29 -4.31 22.05
N ARG A 3 -19.26 -3.91 21.22
CA ARG A 3 -19.95 -4.78 20.26
C ARG A 3 -19.50 -4.36 18.87
N PHE A 4 -18.95 -5.32 18.12
CA PHE A 4 -18.57 -5.12 16.73
C PHE A 4 -19.68 -5.66 15.84
N GLU A 5 -20.20 -4.82 14.97
CA GLU A 5 -21.20 -5.18 13.96
C GLU A 5 -20.48 -5.22 12.61
N TYR A 6 -20.48 -6.37 11.95
CA TYR A 6 -19.93 -6.48 10.60
C TYR A 6 -20.99 -6.00 9.60
N GLY A 7 -20.80 -4.79 9.08
CA GLY A 7 -21.60 -4.28 7.97
C GLY A 7 -21.06 -4.80 6.63
N PRO A 8 -21.91 -5.20 5.67
CA PRO A 8 -21.48 -5.60 4.33
C PRO A 8 -21.02 -4.41 3.45
N SER A 9 -21.09 -3.19 3.99
CA SER A 9 -20.88 -1.94 3.27
C SER A 9 -19.56 -1.30 3.64
N ASN A 10 -18.94 -0.67 2.65
CA ASN A 10 -17.70 0.07 2.78
C ASN A 10 -17.80 1.13 3.89
N VAL A 11 -17.03 0.97 4.97
CA VAL A 11 -17.03 1.90 6.11
C VAL A 11 -16.68 3.33 5.71
N TYR A 12 -15.91 3.52 4.64
CA TYR A 12 -15.58 4.86 4.13
C TYR A 12 -16.80 5.54 3.49
N VAL A 13 -17.71 4.77 2.87
CA VAL A 13 -18.98 5.31 2.33
C VAL A 13 -19.87 5.75 3.48
N GLN A 14 -19.96 4.94 4.53
CA GLN A 14 -20.77 5.27 5.71
C GLN A 14 -20.25 6.52 6.45
N LEU A 15 -18.93 6.74 6.42
CA LEU A 15 -18.30 7.91 7.00
C LEU A 15 -18.32 9.16 6.09
N GLY A 16 -18.88 9.04 4.87
CA GLY A 16 -19.04 10.16 3.94
C GLY A 16 -17.75 10.62 3.27
N PHE A 17 -16.75 9.75 3.12
CA PHE A 17 -15.54 10.08 2.36
C PHE A 17 -15.86 10.18 0.86
N GLU A 18 -15.34 11.24 0.22
CA GLU A 18 -15.53 11.46 -1.22
C GLU A 18 -14.92 10.33 -2.06
N ASP A 19 -13.75 9.84 -1.65
CA ASP A 19 -13.01 8.75 -2.34
C ASP A 19 -13.33 7.36 -1.78
N ALA A 20 -14.47 7.19 -1.10
CA ALA A 20 -14.76 6.01 -0.31
C ALA A 20 -14.58 4.69 -1.06
N GLU A 21 -15.00 4.61 -2.33
CA GLU A 21 -14.90 3.41 -3.15
C GLU A 21 -13.46 3.11 -3.61
N GLU A 22 -12.59 4.12 -3.69
CA GLU A 22 -11.20 3.95 -4.14
C GLU A 22 -10.28 3.51 -2.98
N ILE A 23 -10.63 3.84 -1.73
CA ILE A 23 -9.80 3.55 -0.56
C ILE A 23 -9.59 2.04 -0.35
N PRO A 24 -10.62 1.16 -0.40
CA PRO A 24 -10.43 -0.28 -0.28
C PRO A 24 -9.50 -0.85 -1.35
N LEU A 25 -9.60 -0.36 -2.58
CA LEU A 25 -8.72 -0.75 -3.69
C LEU A 25 -7.26 -0.38 -3.39
N LYS A 26 -7.01 0.89 -3.04
CA LYS A 26 -5.66 1.38 -2.67
C LYS A 26 -5.09 0.60 -1.47
N ALA A 27 -5.93 0.30 -0.48
CA ALA A 27 -5.52 -0.44 0.72
C ALA A 27 -5.10 -1.87 0.38
N GLY A 28 -5.82 -2.54 -0.53
CA GLY A 28 -5.43 -3.85 -1.05
C GLY A 28 -4.06 -3.82 -1.72
N ILE A 29 -3.82 -2.85 -2.61
CA ILE A 29 -2.54 -2.70 -3.31
C ILE A 29 -1.39 -2.45 -2.32
N VAL A 30 -1.56 -1.54 -1.35
CA VAL A 30 -0.54 -1.25 -0.35
C VAL A 30 -0.26 -2.45 0.55
N LYS A 31 -1.29 -3.24 0.88
CA LYS A 31 -1.11 -4.49 1.62
C LYS A 31 -0.18 -5.44 0.86
N ASP A 32 -0.42 -5.64 -0.44
CA ASP A 32 0.41 -6.52 -1.27
C ASP A 32 1.86 -5.99 -1.39
N ILE A 33 2.04 -4.67 -1.51
CA ILE A 33 3.36 -4.02 -1.46
C ILE A 33 4.06 -4.32 -0.14
N THR A 34 3.35 -4.13 0.99
CA THR A 34 3.87 -4.35 2.35
C THR A 34 4.32 -5.79 2.53
N ASP A 35 3.50 -6.74 2.11
CA ASP A 35 3.77 -8.16 2.24
C ASP A 35 4.99 -8.56 1.41
N ARG A 36 5.14 -8.03 0.19
CA ARG A 36 6.32 -8.30 -0.65
C ARG A 36 7.60 -7.71 -0.10
N ILE A 37 7.58 -6.46 0.39
CA ILE A 37 8.74 -5.83 1.03
C ILE A 37 9.19 -6.68 2.23
N ARG A 38 8.23 -7.15 3.05
CA ARG A 38 8.49 -8.03 4.20
C ARG A 38 9.05 -9.39 3.78
N CYS A 39 8.43 -10.06 2.80
CA CYS A 39 8.89 -11.35 2.31
C CYS A 39 10.29 -11.29 1.67
N ALA A 40 10.62 -10.18 1.02
CA ALA A 40 11.94 -9.94 0.42
C ALA A 40 12.99 -9.47 1.46
N GLY A 41 12.60 -9.17 2.69
CA GLY A 41 13.50 -8.65 3.73
C GLY A 41 14.10 -7.28 3.40
N LEU A 42 13.44 -6.49 2.54
CA LEU A 42 13.94 -5.20 2.12
C LEU A 42 13.77 -4.15 3.23
N THR A 43 14.77 -3.31 3.40
CA THR A 43 14.61 -2.12 4.24
C THR A 43 13.69 -1.12 3.54
N LEU A 44 13.09 -0.20 4.30
CA LEU A 44 12.25 0.86 3.72
C LEU A 44 13.04 1.71 2.71
N SER A 45 14.31 1.96 3.01
CA SER A 45 15.22 2.73 2.15
C SER A 45 15.51 2.01 0.83
N ASP A 46 15.78 0.71 0.88
CA ASP A 46 15.99 -0.10 -0.32
C ASP A 46 14.71 -0.17 -1.15
N ALA A 47 13.58 -0.47 -0.51
CA ALA A 47 12.28 -0.52 -1.19
C ALA A 47 11.95 0.82 -1.87
N ALA A 48 12.16 1.96 -1.20
CA ALA A 48 11.92 3.28 -1.80
C ALA A 48 12.82 3.53 -3.01
N ALA A 49 14.11 3.18 -2.93
CA ALA A 49 15.05 3.30 -4.03
C ALA A 49 14.65 2.43 -5.23
N MET A 50 14.19 1.20 -4.98
CA MET A 50 13.73 0.27 -6.03
C MET A 50 12.43 0.73 -6.67
N LEU A 51 11.52 1.27 -5.87
CA LEU A 51 10.26 1.82 -6.34
C LEU A 51 10.44 3.18 -7.05
N GLY A 52 11.59 3.84 -6.89
CA GLY A 52 11.86 5.16 -7.45
C GLY A 52 11.02 6.26 -6.78
N THR A 53 10.73 6.10 -5.49
CA THR A 53 9.95 7.03 -4.67
C THR A 53 10.75 7.48 -3.45
N SER A 54 10.25 8.46 -2.70
CA SER A 54 10.87 8.87 -1.44
C SER A 54 10.55 7.89 -0.31
N GLN A 55 11.45 7.76 0.66
CA GLN A 55 11.21 6.92 1.84
C GLN A 55 10.00 7.40 2.66
N SER A 56 9.80 8.72 2.70
CA SER A 56 8.67 9.35 3.39
C SER A 56 7.33 9.01 2.73
N ASP A 57 7.27 9.07 1.39
CA ASP A 57 6.05 8.74 0.66
C ASP A 57 5.70 7.26 0.79
N LEU A 58 6.72 6.39 0.68
CA LEU A 58 6.54 4.97 0.92
C LEU A 58 6.03 4.71 2.34
N LEU A 59 6.60 5.37 3.36
CA LEU A 59 6.14 5.23 4.75
C LEU A 59 4.68 5.69 4.91
N LEU A 60 4.31 6.83 4.33
CA LEU A 60 2.94 7.35 4.39
C LEU A 60 1.94 6.37 3.79
N ALA A 61 2.26 5.80 2.63
CA ALA A 61 1.43 4.78 1.99
C ALA A 61 1.28 3.54 2.89
N LEU A 62 2.39 3.00 3.41
CA LEU A 62 2.39 1.83 4.31
C LEU A 62 1.64 2.09 5.63
N CYS A 63 1.57 3.35 6.09
CA CYS A 63 0.77 3.76 7.25
C CYS A 63 -0.72 3.98 6.92
N GLY A 64 -1.16 3.72 5.68
CA GLY A 64 -2.56 3.85 5.27
C GLY A 64 -3.01 5.28 4.95
N LYS A 65 -2.08 6.21 4.72
CA LYS A 65 -2.38 7.59 4.26
C LYS A 65 -2.61 7.62 2.75
N LEU A 66 -3.64 6.90 2.30
CA LEU A 66 -3.90 6.61 0.88
C LEU A 66 -4.50 7.79 0.09
N GLN A 67 -5.00 8.81 0.78
CA GLN A 67 -5.59 10.00 0.16
C GLN A 67 -4.58 10.80 -0.68
N SER A 68 -3.30 10.73 -0.32
CA SER A 68 -2.22 11.43 -1.02
C SER A 68 -1.76 10.72 -2.29
N PHE A 69 -2.24 9.49 -2.56
CA PHE A 69 -1.75 8.65 -3.64
C PHE A 69 -2.87 8.27 -4.60
N ARG A 70 -2.51 8.19 -5.89
CA ARG A 70 -3.43 7.67 -6.92
C ARG A 70 -3.30 6.15 -6.98
N ALA A 71 -4.41 5.44 -7.22
CA ALA A 71 -4.36 3.98 -7.32
C ALA A 71 -3.37 3.49 -8.40
N ALA A 72 -3.28 4.20 -9.52
CA ALA A 72 -2.34 3.91 -10.60
C ALA A 72 -0.86 4.01 -10.19
N GLU A 73 -0.53 4.93 -9.27
CA GLU A 73 0.83 5.09 -8.75
C GLU A 73 1.21 3.91 -7.86
N LEU A 74 0.30 3.52 -6.97
CA LEU A 74 0.48 2.35 -6.10
C LEU A 74 0.58 1.05 -6.91
N LEU A 75 -0.21 0.91 -7.98
CA LEU A 75 -0.10 -0.22 -8.90
C LEU A 75 1.27 -0.25 -9.59
N ALA A 76 1.78 0.89 -10.04
CA ALA A 76 3.11 0.97 -10.64
C ALA A 76 4.22 0.57 -9.64
N TRP A 77 4.05 0.88 -8.35
CA TRP A 77 4.97 0.39 -7.32
C TRP A 77 4.88 -1.12 -7.14
N LEU A 78 3.66 -1.67 -7.06
CA LEU A 78 3.45 -3.11 -6.95
C LEU A 78 4.05 -3.87 -8.13
N ASP A 79 3.89 -3.36 -9.35
CA ASP A 79 4.48 -3.95 -10.56
C ASP A 79 6.00 -4.00 -10.51
N ARG A 80 6.66 -2.94 -10.02
CA ARG A 80 8.12 -2.92 -9.84
C ARG A 80 8.62 -3.96 -8.84
N LEU A 81 7.79 -4.32 -7.85
CA LEU A 81 8.07 -5.40 -6.89
C LEU A 81 7.67 -6.79 -7.41
N SER A 82 6.81 -6.89 -8.44
CA SER A 82 6.39 -8.16 -9.07
C SER A 82 7.48 -8.77 -9.94
N PHE A 83 8.37 -7.95 -10.48
CA PHE A 83 9.50 -8.46 -11.23
C PHE A 83 10.44 -9.15 -10.24
N PRO A 84 10.78 -10.44 -10.44
CA PRO A 84 11.72 -11.13 -9.58
C PRO A 84 13.03 -10.35 -9.62
N LEU A 85 13.29 -9.64 -8.54
CA LEU A 85 14.52 -8.92 -8.34
C LEU A 85 15.58 -9.99 -8.23
N GLN A 86 16.32 -10.16 -9.31
CA GLN A 86 17.63 -10.81 -9.33
C GLN A 86 18.57 -9.98 -8.44
N LEU A 87 18.33 -9.96 -7.13
CA LEU A 87 19.23 -9.37 -6.16
C LEU A 87 20.41 -10.31 -6.03
N LYS A 88 21.40 -9.99 -6.85
CA LYS A 88 22.74 -10.58 -6.90
C LYS A 88 23.32 -10.59 -5.49
N ASN A 89 23.55 -11.81 -4.97
CA ASN A 89 24.40 -12.07 -3.81
C ASN A 89 25.66 -11.18 -3.82
N ARG A 90 25.91 -10.51 -2.69
CA ARG A 90 27.24 -10.12 -2.27
C ARG A 90 27.41 -10.40 -0.79
#